data_AF-C5K6B0-F1
#
_entry.id   AF-C5K6B0-F1
#
_cell.length_a   1.000
_cell.length_b   1.000
_cell.length_c   1.000
_cell.angle_alpha   90.00
_cell.angle_beta   90.00
_cell.angle_gamma   90.00
#
_symmetry.space_group_name_H-M   'P 1'
#
loop_
_entity.id
_entity.type
_entity.pdbx_description
1 polymer ?
#
loop_
_entity_poly.entity_id
_entity_poly.type
_entity_poly.pdbx_seq_one_letter_code
_entity_poly.pdbx_strand_id
1 'polypeptide(L)'
;MSSIIIPKARLLLKSGKDAFLDPNIGWKTTHFWGPVANWSIALAGITDLTTKGPEYISLPMTATLCVYSAMFMRFAWMIRPRNYLLFSCHVFNEGVQSIQLYRRLQYDRQQQQQQQEGQQQEIVYKDDNKKNGIMCAAAAVAGGIGIVPRLQARITALPMPLKCRAFLKHPAGPFTIFFWAPTCKWGLSAANLLDYKRPVHSVSIPQQLSLLATGAIWCRWSFVITPININLAMVNLALASSAVYMLVRKYVYDPFPTSPGEEKDDK
;
A
#
# COMPACT_ATOMS: atom_id res chain seq x y z
N MET A 1 11.63 -47.77 22.66
CA MET A 1 10.70 -47.31 21.61
C MET A 1 10.62 -45.78 21.63
N SER A 2 11.64 -45.08 21.14
CA SER A 2 11.66 -43.60 21.13
C SER A 2 12.43 -43.08 19.93
N SER A 3 11.71 -42.72 18.86
CA SER A 3 12.12 -41.66 17.89
C SER A 3 11.10 -41.54 16.74
N ILE A 4 9.91 -41.01 17.01
CA ILE A 4 8.95 -40.56 15.98
C ILE A 4 8.56 -39.10 16.28
N ILE A 5 9.50 -38.18 16.49
CA ILE A 5 9.14 -36.74 16.59
C ILE A 5 10.23 -35.82 16.04
N ILE A 6 10.91 -36.11 14.91
CA ILE A 6 11.77 -35.08 14.28
C ILE A 6 11.83 -35.17 12.73
N PRO A 7 10.76 -34.85 11.98
CA PRO A 7 10.94 -34.38 10.59
C PRO A 7 10.50 -32.93 10.35
N LYS A 8 9.69 -32.31 11.23
CA LYS A 8 9.10 -30.99 10.97
C LYS A 8 10.05 -29.80 11.19
N ALA A 9 11.05 -29.94 12.06
CA ALA A 9 11.98 -28.84 12.37
C ALA A 9 12.99 -28.56 11.24
N ARG A 10 13.45 -29.60 10.52
CA ARG A 10 14.38 -29.45 9.39
C ARG A 10 13.70 -28.89 8.13
N LEU A 11 12.37 -28.92 8.07
CA LEU A 11 11.57 -28.35 6.99
C LEU A 11 11.44 -26.80 7.07
N LEU A 12 11.73 -26.22 8.24
CA LEU A 12 11.48 -24.80 8.54
C LEU A 12 12.69 -23.89 8.31
N LEU A 13 13.88 -24.46 8.12
CA LEU A 13 15.12 -23.72 7.83
C LEU A 13 15.71 -24.27 6.53
N LYS A 14 15.15 -23.87 5.40
CA LYS A 14 15.93 -23.90 4.14
C LYS A 14 17.14 -22.99 4.34
N SER A 15 18.32 -23.41 3.89
CA SER A 15 19.45 -22.50 3.82
C SER A 15 19.04 -21.27 3.00
N GLY A 16 19.52 -20.07 3.34
CA GLY A 16 19.17 -18.85 2.59
C GLY A 16 19.46 -19.01 1.09
N LYS A 17 20.49 -19.78 0.73
CA LYS A 17 20.80 -20.17 -0.66
C LYS A 17 19.69 -21.00 -1.29
N ASP A 18 19.16 -22.00 -0.58
CA ASP A 18 18.10 -22.88 -1.06
C ASP A 18 16.76 -22.15 -1.21
N ALA A 19 16.48 -21.18 -0.33
CA ALA A 19 15.30 -20.32 -0.44
C ALA A 19 15.44 -19.35 -1.63
N PHE A 20 16.63 -18.78 -1.85
CA PHE A 20 16.91 -17.87 -2.95
C PHE A 20 16.83 -18.57 -4.31
N LEU A 21 17.31 -19.82 -4.41
CA LEU A 21 17.31 -20.62 -5.63
C LEU A 21 16.05 -21.47 -5.83
N ASP A 22 15.05 -21.35 -4.95
CA ASP A 22 13.82 -22.13 -5.03
C ASP A 22 13.09 -21.88 -6.36
N PRO A 23 12.74 -22.93 -7.13
CA PRO A 23 12.10 -22.75 -8.43
C PRO A 23 10.70 -22.13 -8.37
N ASN A 24 10.02 -22.16 -7.21
CA ASN A 24 8.65 -21.67 -7.05
C ASN A 24 8.56 -20.28 -6.41
N ILE A 25 9.54 -19.90 -5.58
CA ILE A 25 9.52 -18.63 -4.82
C ILE A 25 10.83 -17.83 -4.89
N GLY A 26 11.87 -18.38 -5.52
CA GLY A 26 13.20 -17.78 -5.60
C GLY A 26 13.31 -16.63 -6.60
N TRP A 27 14.52 -16.11 -6.78
CA TRP A 27 14.80 -14.88 -7.53
C TRP A 27 14.38 -14.93 -9.00
N LYS A 28 14.18 -16.10 -9.59
CA LYS A 28 13.69 -16.24 -10.98
C LYS A 28 12.18 -16.08 -11.10
N THR A 29 11.47 -15.82 -10.01
CA THR A 29 10.00 -15.80 -9.97
C THR A 29 9.45 -14.41 -9.66
N THR A 30 8.21 -14.18 -10.07
CA THR A 30 7.47 -12.95 -9.69
C THR A 30 7.15 -12.90 -8.19
N HIS A 31 7.19 -14.04 -7.48
CA HIS A 31 7.07 -14.08 -6.02
C HIS A 31 8.21 -13.37 -5.29
N PHE A 32 9.39 -13.29 -5.91
CA PHE A 32 10.53 -12.55 -5.40
C PHE A 32 10.49 -11.08 -5.84
N TRP A 33 10.41 -10.81 -7.15
CA TRP A 33 10.57 -9.45 -7.67
C TRP A 33 9.41 -8.51 -7.38
N GLY A 34 8.17 -9.00 -7.29
CA GLY A 34 7.03 -8.18 -6.89
C GLY A 34 7.29 -7.52 -5.53
N PRO A 35 7.53 -8.30 -4.46
CA PRO A 35 7.87 -7.74 -3.15
C PRO A 35 9.17 -6.95 -3.10
N VAL A 36 10.22 -7.32 -3.85
CA VAL A 36 11.46 -6.52 -3.93
C VAL A 36 11.17 -5.11 -4.41
N ALA A 37 10.30 -4.93 -5.41
CA ALA A 37 9.93 -3.62 -5.91
C ALA A 37 9.30 -2.71 -4.82
N ASN A 38 8.65 -3.30 -3.81
CA ASN A 38 8.03 -2.55 -2.71
C ASN A 38 9.04 -2.02 -1.69
N TRP A 39 10.27 -2.53 -1.65
CA TRP A 39 11.31 -2.01 -0.73
C TRP A 39 11.73 -0.58 -1.04
N SER A 40 11.49 -0.09 -2.26
CA SER A 40 11.67 1.33 -2.61
C SER A 40 10.87 2.27 -1.69
N ILE A 41 9.66 1.86 -1.29
CA ILE A 41 8.80 2.63 -0.39
C ILE A 41 9.38 2.68 1.03
N ALA A 42 9.92 1.55 1.51
CA ALA A 42 10.56 1.48 2.82
C ALA A 42 11.76 2.44 2.89
N LEU A 43 12.59 2.44 1.85
CA LEU A 43 13.73 3.34 1.74
C LEU A 43 13.28 4.80 1.71
N ALA A 44 12.26 5.15 0.91
CA ALA A 44 11.72 6.50 0.87
C ALA A 44 11.22 6.97 2.25
N GLY A 45 10.52 6.11 2.99
CA GLY A 45 10.05 6.44 4.34
C GLY A 45 11.18 6.64 5.35
N ILE A 46 12.29 5.89 5.23
CA ILE A 46 13.50 6.10 6.03
C ILE A 46 14.17 7.42 5.67
N THR A 47 14.28 7.75 4.38
CA THR A 47 14.83 9.03 3.95
C THR A 47 13.98 10.19 4.46
N ASP A 48 12.66 10.07 4.45
CA ASP A 48 11.77 11.10 5.00
C ASP A 48 11.97 11.26 6.52
N LEU A 49 12.21 10.16 7.25
CA LEU A 49 12.52 10.23 8.68
C LEU A 49 13.77 11.07 8.97
N THR A 50 14.81 10.97 8.14
CA THR A 50 16.09 11.63 8.38
C THR A 50 16.17 13.04 7.79
N THR A 51 15.42 13.33 6.72
CA THR A 51 15.56 14.58 5.97
C THR A 51 14.44 15.59 6.23
N LYS A 52 13.26 15.15 6.68
CA LYS A 52 12.09 16.03 6.87
C LYS A 52 11.74 16.23 8.34
N GLY A 53 11.38 17.46 8.67
CA GLY A 53 10.80 17.83 9.96
C GLY A 53 9.36 17.33 10.13
N PRO A 54 8.85 17.23 11.37
CA PRO A 54 7.49 16.75 11.65
C PRO A 54 6.38 17.60 11.02
N GLU A 55 6.64 18.87 10.70
CA GLU A 55 5.72 19.82 10.08
C GLU A 55 5.28 19.40 8.66
N TYR A 56 6.15 18.72 7.91
CA TYR A 56 5.86 18.24 6.55
C TYR A 56 5.07 16.92 6.52
N ILE A 57 4.84 16.30 7.68
CA ILE A 57 4.18 14.99 7.78
C ILE A 57 2.67 15.18 7.88
N SER A 58 1.92 14.79 6.86
CA SER A 58 0.46 14.87 6.88
C SER A 58 -0.16 13.75 7.74
N LEU A 59 -0.78 14.12 8.86
CA LEU A 59 -1.45 13.20 9.77
C LEU A 59 -2.45 12.24 9.08
N PRO A 60 -3.43 12.71 8.27
CA PRO A 60 -4.38 11.81 7.62
C PRO A 60 -3.71 10.89 6.60
N MET A 61 -2.66 11.35 5.91
CA MET A 61 -1.91 10.51 4.98
C MET A 61 -1.15 9.41 5.71
N THR A 62 -0.38 9.75 6.74
CA THR A 62 0.40 8.79 7.52
C THR A 62 -0.50 7.75 8.21
N ALA A 63 -1.61 8.18 8.82
CA ALA A 63 -2.57 7.26 9.42
C ALA A 63 -3.20 6.30 8.39
N THR A 64 -3.51 6.80 7.19
CA THR A 64 -4.01 5.97 6.08
C THR A 64 -2.95 4.95 5.65
N LEU A 65 -1.68 5.34 5.58
CA LEU A 65 -0.58 4.44 5.22
C LEU A 65 -0.36 3.34 6.27
N CYS A 66 -0.55 3.61 7.56
CA CYS A 66 -0.52 2.58 8.61
C CYS A 66 -1.64 1.54 8.42
N VAL A 67 -2.89 2.00 8.26
CA VAL A 67 -4.03 1.10 8.01
C VAL A 67 -3.80 0.27 6.74
N TYR A 68 -3.33 0.91 5.68
CA TYR A 68 -3.01 0.26 4.42
C TYR A 68 -1.93 -0.81 4.61
N SER A 69 -0.84 -0.51 5.33
CA SER A 69 0.24 -1.47 5.57
C SER A 69 -0.24 -2.67 6.38
N ALA A 70 -1.04 -2.45 7.44
CA ALA A 70 -1.63 -3.52 8.24
C ALA A 70 -2.52 -4.46 7.43
N MET A 71 -3.33 -3.90 6.53
CA MET A 71 -4.18 -4.68 5.62
C MET A 71 -3.33 -5.56 4.67
N PHE A 72 -2.24 -5.02 4.12
CA PHE A 72 -1.35 -5.74 3.22
C PHE A 72 -0.46 -6.78 3.94
N MET A 73 -0.12 -6.57 5.21
CA MET A 73 0.49 -7.63 6.04
C MET A 73 -0.43 -8.85 6.11
N ARG A 74 -1.72 -8.62 6.37
CA ARG A 74 -2.73 -9.68 6.42
C ARG A 74 -2.90 -10.37 5.06
N PHE A 75 -2.89 -9.60 3.97
CA PHE A 75 -2.94 -10.12 2.60
C PHE A 75 -1.73 -11.01 2.29
N ALA A 76 -0.50 -10.54 2.56
CA ALA A 76 0.74 -11.28 2.33
C ALA A 76 0.81 -12.62 3.08
N TRP A 77 0.25 -12.65 4.29
CA TRP A 77 0.16 -13.86 5.10
C TRP A 77 -0.87 -14.87 4.60
N MET A 78 -1.96 -14.41 3.98
CA MET A 78 -3.05 -15.26 3.49
C MET A 78 -2.84 -15.82 2.09
N ILE A 79 -2.04 -15.16 1.25
CA ILE A 79 -1.68 -15.67 -0.08
C ILE A 79 -0.96 -17.02 0.04
N ARG A 80 -1.21 -17.90 -0.94
CA ARG A 80 -0.42 -19.12 -1.13
C ARG A 80 0.34 -19.09 -2.47
N PRO A 81 1.65 -19.45 -2.47
CA PRO A 81 2.52 -19.63 -1.30
C PRO A 81 2.67 -18.32 -0.50
N ARG A 82 2.86 -18.43 0.83
CA ARG A 82 2.97 -17.26 1.71
C ARG A 82 4.13 -16.37 1.28
N ASN A 83 3.90 -15.07 1.23
CA ASN A 83 4.92 -14.13 0.79
C ASN A 83 5.53 -13.38 1.99
N TYR A 84 6.58 -13.96 2.57
CA TYR A 84 7.27 -13.38 3.72
C TYR A 84 8.03 -12.09 3.38
N LEU A 85 8.49 -11.93 2.13
CA LEU A 85 9.20 -10.73 1.69
C LEU A 85 8.26 -9.53 1.58
N LEU A 86 7.03 -9.76 1.10
CA LEU A 86 5.99 -8.74 1.10
C LEU A 86 5.56 -8.40 2.52
N PHE A 87 5.39 -9.42 3.36
CA PHE A 87 5.05 -9.24 4.77
C PHE A 87 6.09 -8.39 5.49
N SER A 88 7.39 -8.70 5.34
CA SER A 88 8.47 -7.96 6.00
C SER A 88 8.55 -6.51 5.53
N CYS A 89 8.41 -6.26 4.22
CA CYS A 89 8.34 -4.90 3.69
C CYS A 89 7.23 -4.08 4.38
N HIS A 90 6.03 -4.66 4.56
CA HIS A 90 4.94 -3.97 5.24
C HIS A 90 5.14 -3.79 6.75
N VAL A 91 5.83 -4.74 7.42
CA VAL A 91 6.23 -4.57 8.83
C VAL A 91 7.20 -3.40 8.98
N PHE A 92 8.21 -3.30 8.11
CA PHE A 92 9.16 -2.18 8.13
C PHE A 92 8.47 -0.86 7.80
N ASN A 93 7.60 -0.82 6.78
CA ASN A 93 6.82 0.36 6.44
C ASN A 93 5.94 0.81 7.61
N GLU A 94 5.28 -0.13 8.31
CA GLU A 94 4.46 0.18 9.48
C GLU A 94 5.29 0.79 10.61
N GLY A 95 6.48 0.23 10.88
CA GLY A 95 7.40 0.76 11.89
C GLY A 95 7.84 2.19 11.59
N VAL A 96 8.27 2.44 10.35
CA VAL A 96 8.65 3.78 9.89
C VAL A 96 7.50 4.77 10.01
N GLN A 97 6.30 4.40 9.54
CA GLN A 97 5.13 5.27 9.59
C GLN A 97 4.62 5.51 11.01
N SER A 98 4.73 4.52 11.90
CA SER A 98 4.37 4.68 13.32
C SER A 98 5.29 5.69 14.01
N ILE A 99 6.59 5.67 13.71
CA ILE A 99 7.54 6.66 14.22
C ILE A 99 7.22 8.06 13.67
N GLN A 100 6.94 8.17 12.36
CA GLN A 100 6.52 9.45 11.76
C GLN A 100 5.24 9.99 12.38
N LEU A 101 4.25 9.13 12.61
CA LEU A 101 2.99 9.46 13.24
C LEU A 101 3.21 9.96 14.67
N TYR A 102 4.03 9.26 15.45
CA TYR A 102 4.39 9.68 16.80
C TYR A 102 5.06 11.06 16.82
N ARG A 103 6.03 11.30 15.93
CA ARG A 103 6.70 12.61 15.78
C ARG A 103 5.69 13.73 15.48
N ARG A 104 4.76 13.48 14.56
CA ARG A 104 3.72 14.44 14.17
C ARG A 104 2.76 14.75 15.33
N LEU A 105 2.28 13.74 16.04
CA LEU A 105 1.38 13.94 17.18
C LEU A 105 2.04 14.73 18.32
N GLN A 106 3.33 14.49 18.58
CA GLN A 106 4.07 15.28 19.57
C GLN A 106 4.24 16.73 19.12
N TYR A 107 4.55 16.97 17.85
CA TYR A 107 4.65 18.31 17.28
C TYR A 107 3.31 19.06 17.35
N ASP A 108 2.21 18.43 16.93
CA ASP A 108 0.87 19.04 16.99
C ASP A 108 0.47 19.37 18.43
N ARG A 109 0.86 18.54 19.42
CA ARG A 109 0.64 18.83 20.84
C ARG A 109 1.41 20.07 21.31
N GLN A 110 2.68 20.20 20.92
CA GLN A 110 3.50 21.37 21.26
C GLN A 110 2.95 22.65 20.62
N GLN A 111 2.53 22.58 19.35
CA GLN A 111 1.87 23.69 18.65
C GLN A 111 0.56 24.08 19.33
N GLN A 112 -0.25 23.12 19.79
CA GLN A 112 -1.46 23.41 20.56
C GLN A 112 -1.15 24.08 21.90
N GLN A 113 -0.07 23.68 22.60
CA GLN A 113 0.35 24.33 23.84
C GLN A 113 0.80 25.77 23.61
N GLN A 114 1.61 26.03 22.57
CA GLN A 114 2.04 27.38 22.22
C GLN A 114 0.87 28.27 21.78
N GLN A 115 -0.07 27.70 21.01
CA GLN A 115 -1.32 28.38 20.66
C GLN A 115 -2.19 28.63 21.89
N GLN A 116 -2.26 27.70 22.84
CA GLN A 116 -2.96 27.89 24.09
C GLN A 116 -2.28 28.92 24.98
N GLU A 117 -0.95 29.01 25.04
CA GLU A 117 -0.24 30.05 25.82
C GLU A 117 -0.43 31.44 25.20
N GLY A 118 -0.35 31.55 23.87
CA GLY A 118 -0.62 32.80 23.14
C GLY A 118 -2.10 33.19 23.18
N GLN A 119 -3.00 32.22 23.06
CA GLN A 119 -4.44 32.44 23.23
C GLN A 119 -4.79 32.64 24.69
N GLN A 120 -4.09 32.11 25.69
CA GLN A 120 -4.38 32.37 27.11
C GLN A 120 -3.98 33.79 27.51
N GLN A 121 -3.02 34.41 26.82
CA GLN A 121 -2.82 35.86 26.87
C GLN A 121 -3.97 36.66 26.19
N GLU A 122 -4.65 36.10 25.18
CA GLU A 122 -5.77 36.74 24.46
C GLU A 122 -7.16 36.42 25.07
N ILE A 123 -7.33 35.26 25.71
CA ILE A 123 -8.56 34.67 26.29
C ILE A 123 -8.81 35.20 27.71
N VAL A 124 -7.79 35.75 28.40
CA VAL A 124 -8.04 36.61 29.57
C VAL A 124 -9.01 37.77 29.23
N TYR A 125 -9.20 38.10 27.94
CA TYR A 125 -10.19 39.08 27.46
C TYR A 125 -11.50 38.50 26.89
N LYS A 126 -11.65 37.18 26.71
CA LYS A 126 -12.89 36.63 26.12
C LYS A 126 -13.05 35.14 26.42
N ASP A 127 -13.98 34.81 27.30
CA ASP A 127 -14.47 33.45 27.51
C ASP A 127 -15.75 33.22 26.67
N ASP A 128 -15.80 32.09 25.94
CA ASP A 128 -16.86 31.08 26.02
C ASP A 128 -16.74 30.04 24.87
N ASN A 129 -16.40 28.81 25.27
CA ASN A 129 -16.89 27.51 24.79
C ASN A 129 -16.82 27.13 23.29
N LYS A 130 -15.98 26.13 22.95
CA LYS A 130 -16.39 25.08 22.00
C LYS A 130 -15.59 23.76 22.10
N LYS A 131 -16.34 22.65 22.04
CA LYS A 131 -15.91 21.26 22.20
C LYS A 131 -15.41 20.59 20.91
N ASN A 132 -14.60 19.56 21.12
CA ASN A 132 -13.74 18.83 20.18
C ASN A 132 -14.46 17.99 19.12
N GLY A 133 -13.93 18.00 17.90
CA GLY A 133 -14.28 17.10 16.81
C GLY A 133 -13.18 16.05 16.57
N ILE A 134 -13.37 14.83 17.08
CA ILE A 134 -12.61 13.64 16.68
C ILE A 134 -13.62 12.61 16.21
N MET A 135 -13.91 12.59 14.91
CA MET A 135 -14.52 11.44 14.24
C MET A 135 -13.95 11.36 12.83
N CYS A 136 -13.04 10.42 12.61
CA CYS A 136 -12.78 9.82 11.29
C CYS A 136 -11.87 8.57 11.35
N ALA A 137 -11.28 8.22 12.49
CA ALA A 137 -10.40 7.04 12.60
C ALA A 137 -11.12 5.69 12.89
N ALA A 138 -12.41 5.71 13.25
CA ALA A 138 -13.11 4.51 13.75
C ALA A 138 -13.54 3.50 12.66
N ALA A 139 -13.60 3.91 11.39
CA ALA A 139 -14.12 3.04 10.32
C ALA A 139 -13.10 2.01 9.80
N ALA A 140 -11.82 2.10 10.17
CA ALA A 140 -10.76 1.29 9.57
C ALA A 140 -10.48 -0.06 10.28
N VAL A 141 -11.04 -0.31 11.48
CA VAL A 141 -10.66 -1.49 12.30
C VAL A 141 -11.77 -2.54 12.46
N ALA A 142 -12.96 -2.33 11.91
CA ALA A 142 -14.10 -3.24 12.10
C ALA A 142 -14.09 -4.51 11.19
N GLY A 143 -12.91 -5.11 10.97
CA GLY A 143 -12.72 -6.39 10.28
C GLY A 143 -12.19 -7.48 11.20
N GLY A 144 -12.77 -7.61 12.40
CA GLY A 144 -12.34 -8.55 13.44
C GLY A 144 -12.20 -9.98 12.91
N ILE A 145 -11.12 -10.64 13.29
CA ILE A 145 -10.87 -12.07 13.03
C ILE A 145 -12.07 -12.85 13.60
N GLY A 146 -12.92 -13.36 12.72
CA GLY A 146 -14.08 -14.19 13.07
C GLY A 146 -15.47 -13.54 12.94
N ILE A 147 -15.59 -12.22 12.78
CA ILE A 147 -16.90 -11.59 12.51
C ILE A 147 -17.28 -11.80 11.03
N VAL A 148 -16.32 -11.58 10.13
CA VAL A 148 -16.53 -11.63 8.69
C VAL A 148 -17.01 -13.01 8.18
N PRO A 149 -16.41 -14.15 8.59
CA PRO A 149 -16.90 -15.48 8.15
C PRO A 149 -18.30 -15.79 8.66
N ARG A 150 -18.66 -15.33 9.87
CA ARG A 150 -20.00 -15.51 10.44
C ARG A 150 -21.03 -14.66 9.69
N LEU A 151 -20.68 -13.42 9.37
CA LEU A 151 -21.52 -12.54 8.58
C LEU A 151 -21.74 -13.09 7.15
N GLN A 152 -20.67 -13.56 6.50
CA GLN A 152 -20.76 -14.21 5.19
C GLN A 152 -21.69 -15.43 5.24
N ALA A 153 -21.59 -16.29 6.26
CA ALA A 153 -22.44 -17.46 6.42
C ALA A 153 -23.92 -17.06 6.60
N ARG A 154 -24.20 -16.03 7.39
CA ARG A 154 -25.56 -15.51 7.61
C ARG A 154 -26.16 -14.90 6.34
N ILE A 155 -25.40 -14.08 5.62
CA ILE A 155 -25.87 -13.41 4.39
C ILE A 155 -26.10 -14.43 3.28
N THR A 156 -25.18 -15.39 3.11
CA THR A 156 -25.32 -16.41 2.05
C THR A 156 -26.40 -17.45 2.30
N ALA A 157 -26.93 -17.54 3.52
CA ALA A 157 -28.09 -18.36 3.88
C ALA A 157 -29.43 -17.74 3.45
N LEU A 158 -29.46 -16.44 3.12
CA LEU A 158 -30.67 -15.79 2.60
C LEU A 158 -31.04 -16.32 1.20
N PRO A 159 -32.33 -16.28 0.82
CA PRO A 159 -32.75 -16.59 -0.54
C PRO A 159 -32.18 -15.53 -1.49
N MET A 160 -31.33 -15.94 -2.42
CA MET A 160 -30.69 -15.04 -3.38
C MET A 160 -30.36 -15.75 -4.68
N PRO A 161 -30.23 -15.00 -5.80
CA PRO A 161 -29.81 -15.55 -7.09
C PRO A 161 -28.45 -16.25 -7.01
N LEU A 162 -28.29 -17.32 -7.81
CA LEU A 162 -27.10 -18.16 -7.81
C LEU A 162 -25.80 -17.36 -8.03
N LYS A 163 -25.83 -16.37 -8.94
CA LYS A 163 -24.69 -15.50 -9.25
C LYS A 163 -24.26 -14.64 -8.06
N CYS A 164 -25.22 -14.06 -7.32
CA CYS A 164 -24.94 -13.28 -6.12
C CYS A 164 -24.28 -14.17 -5.05
N ARG A 165 -24.84 -15.35 -4.81
CA ARG A 165 -24.26 -16.32 -3.86
C ARG A 165 -22.85 -16.75 -4.26
N ALA A 166 -22.62 -17.00 -5.54
CA ALA A 166 -21.31 -17.36 -6.08
C ALA A 166 -20.28 -16.24 -5.87
N PHE A 167 -20.65 -14.98 -6.13
CA PHE A 167 -19.80 -13.82 -5.89
C PHE A 167 -19.46 -13.65 -4.40
N LEU A 168 -20.46 -13.75 -3.52
CA LEU A 168 -20.24 -13.63 -2.07
C LEU A 168 -19.38 -14.77 -1.50
N LYS A 169 -19.42 -15.97 -2.09
CA LYS A 169 -18.60 -17.12 -1.67
C LYS A 169 -17.22 -17.18 -2.36
N HIS A 170 -16.95 -16.31 -3.34
CA HIS A 170 -15.70 -16.35 -4.08
C HIS A 170 -14.48 -16.18 -3.14
N PRO A 171 -13.38 -16.93 -3.32
CA PRO A 171 -12.22 -16.85 -2.43
C PRO A 171 -11.51 -15.47 -2.46
N ALA A 172 -11.67 -14.73 -3.55
CA ALA A 172 -11.30 -13.31 -3.66
C ALA A 172 -12.53 -12.36 -3.67
N GLY A 173 -13.63 -12.78 -3.04
CA GLY A 173 -14.89 -12.04 -2.96
C GLY A 173 -14.95 -11.02 -1.82
N PRO A 174 -16.06 -10.27 -1.69
CA PRO A 174 -16.18 -9.09 -0.82
C PRO A 174 -16.04 -9.36 0.68
N PHE A 175 -16.05 -10.62 1.11
CA PHE A 175 -15.82 -11.00 2.50
C PHE A 175 -14.35 -11.41 2.77
N THR A 176 -13.44 -11.17 1.83
CA THR A 176 -12.03 -11.58 1.99
C THR A 176 -11.08 -10.40 1.84
N ILE A 177 -9.89 -10.53 2.43
CA ILE A 177 -8.82 -9.52 2.30
C ILE A 177 -8.39 -9.33 0.84
N PHE A 178 -8.56 -10.36 0.02
CA PHE A 178 -8.17 -10.37 -1.38
C PHE A 178 -9.07 -9.45 -2.22
N PHE A 179 -10.27 -9.09 -1.73
CA PHE A 179 -11.09 -8.07 -2.35
C PHE A 179 -10.68 -6.67 -1.89
N TRP A 180 -10.64 -6.44 -0.58
CA TRP A 180 -10.46 -5.09 -0.03
C TRP A 180 -9.05 -4.53 -0.20
N ALA A 181 -8.01 -5.35 -0.07
CA ALA A 181 -6.63 -4.87 -0.23
C ALA A 181 -6.38 -4.27 -1.63
N PRO A 182 -6.75 -4.95 -2.74
CA PRO A 182 -6.73 -4.34 -4.06
C PRO A 182 -7.73 -3.19 -4.25
N THR A 183 -8.93 -3.28 -3.66
CA THR A 183 -9.94 -2.22 -3.80
C THR A 183 -9.44 -0.87 -3.27
N CYS A 184 -8.77 -0.85 -2.12
CA CYS A 184 -8.16 0.39 -1.60
C CYS A 184 -7.06 0.94 -2.52
N LYS A 185 -6.39 0.08 -3.29
CA LYS A 185 -5.34 0.50 -4.24
C LYS A 185 -5.92 1.29 -5.43
N TRP A 186 -7.20 1.14 -5.76
CA TRP A 186 -7.85 1.94 -6.79
C TRP A 186 -7.88 3.43 -6.47
N GLY A 187 -7.89 3.82 -5.19
CA GLY A 187 -7.78 5.24 -4.81
C GLY A 187 -6.48 5.87 -5.31
N LEU A 188 -5.36 5.13 -5.25
CA LEU A 188 -4.08 5.57 -5.78
C LEU A 188 -4.07 5.60 -7.32
N SER A 189 -4.60 4.56 -7.98
CA SER A 189 -4.69 4.53 -9.45
C SER A 189 -5.60 5.63 -10.00
N ALA A 190 -6.68 5.96 -9.31
CA ALA A 190 -7.56 7.06 -9.66
C ALA A 190 -6.83 8.41 -9.58
N ALA A 191 -6.03 8.64 -8.53
CA ALA A 191 -5.22 9.85 -8.42
C ALA A 191 -4.23 10.01 -9.60
N ASN A 192 -3.54 8.92 -10.00
CA ASN A 192 -2.65 8.94 -11.16
C ASN A 192 -3.39 9.22 -12.48
N LEU A 193 -4.62 8.72 -12.64
CA LEU A 193 -5.41 8.96 -13.84
C LEU A 193 -5.95 10.39 -13.90
N LEU A 194 -6.32 10.95 -12.75
CA LEU A 194 -6.80 12.34 -12.64
C LEU A 194 -5.67 13.36 -12.81
N ASP A 195 -4.42 12.96 -12.58
CA ASP A 195 -3.23 13.76 -12.85
C ASP A 195 -2.83 13.83 -14.35
N TYR A 196 -3.72 13.43 -15.27
CA TYR A 196 -3.47 13.56 -16.71
C TYR A 196 -3.23 14.99 -17.16
N LYS A 197 -3.69 16.00 -16.40
CA LYS A 197 -3.48 17.41 -16.73
C LYS A 197 -2.08 17.92 -16.36
N ARG A 198 -1.25 17.12 -15.68
CA ARG A 198 0.09 17.55 -15.32
C ARG A 198 0.90 17.91 -16.56
N PRO A 199 1.69 18.99 -16.51
CA PRO A 199 2.46 19.45 -17.65
C PRO A 199 3.50 18.41 -18.06
N VAL A 200 3.65 18.18 -19.37
CA VAL A 200 4.46 17.07 -19.91
C VAL A 200 5.95 17.21 -19.55
N HIS A 201 6.47 18.42 -19.43
CA HIS A 201 7.88 18.63 -19.04
C HIS A 201 8.18 18.07 -17.63
N SER A 202 7.22 18.12 -16.70
CA SER A 202 7.37 17.59 -15.33
C SER A 202 7.30 16.05 -15.25
N VAL A 203 6.99 15.36 -16.35
CA VAL A 203 6.89 13.89 -16.38
C VAL A 203 8.27 13.26 -16.34
N SER A 204 8.58 12.56 -15.23
CA SER A 204 9.83 11.82 -15.05
C SER A 204 9.79 10.48 -15.78
N ILE A 205 10.61 10.32 -16.83
CA ILE A 205 10.73 9.08 -17.60
C ILE A 205 11.13 7.88 -16.72
N PRO A 206 12.18 7.96 -15.86
CA PRO A 206 12.56 6.84 -15.00
C PRO A 206 11.44 6.41 -14.05
N GLN A 207 10.69 7.38 -13.52
CA GLN A 207 9.53 7.10 -12.66
C GLN A 207 8.44 6.35 -13.44
N GLN A 208 8.08 6.80 -14.64
CA GLN A 208 7.05 6.14 -15.44
C GLN A 208 7.48 4.75 -15.92
N LEU A 209 8.75 4.55 -16.29
CA LEU A 209 9.27 3.21 -16.60
C LEU A 209 9.21 2.28 -15.39
N SER A 210 9.52 2.78 -14.19
CA SER A 210 9.38 2.02 -12.94
C SER A 210 7.91 1.64 -12.67
N LEU A 211 6.97 2.58 -12.86
CA LEU A 211 5.53 2.35 -12.70
C LEU A 211 4.97 1.33 -13.72
N LEU A 212 5.46 1.36 -14.96
CA LEU A 212 5.14 0.38 -15.98
C LEU A 212 5.65 -1.01 -15.59
N ALA A 213 6.93 -1.12 -15.23
CA ALA A 213 7.55 -2.38 -14.85
C ALA A 213 6.88 -3.01 -13.62
N THR A 214 6.63 -2.21 -12.57
CA THR A 214 5.95 -2.70 -11.37
C THR A 214 4.51 -3.13 -11.70
N GLY A 215 3.76 -2.34 -12.48
CA GLY A 215 2.41 -2.69 -12.91
C GLY A 215 2.36 -4.03 -13.66
N ALA A 216 3.30 -4.27 -14.58
CA ALA A 216 3.40 -5.54 -15.31
C ALA A 216 3.74 -6.73 -14.40
N ILE A 217 4.72 -6.58 -13.51
CA ILE A 217 5.13 -7.65 -12.56
C ILE A 217 3.96 -8.03 -11.65
N TRP A 218 3.30 -7.04 -11.04
CA TRP A 218 2.17 -7.28 -10.13
C TRP A 218 0.93 -7.80 -10.85
N CYS A 219 0.70 -7.39 -12.10
CA CYS A 219 -0.34 -7.96 -12.95
C CYS A 219 -0.11 -9.46 -13.15
N ARG A 220 1.09 -9.88 -13.57
CA ARG A 220 1.43 -11.31 -13.73
C ARG A 220 1.32 -12.08 -12.41
N TRP A 221 1.83 -11.49 -11.32
CA TRP A 221 1.83 -12.10 -9.99
C TRP A 221 0.42 -12.42 -9.49
N SER A 222 -0.56 -11.57 -9.82
CA SER A 222 -1.98 -11.75 -9.46
C SER A 222 -2.61 -13.05 -9.96
N PHE A 223 -2.03 -13.67 -10.99
CA PHE A 223 -2.46 -14.95 -11.56
C PHE A 223 -1.64 -16.16 -11.06
N VAL A 224 -0.50 -15.94 -10.39
CA VAL A 224 0.33 -17.01 -9.82
C VAL A 224 -0.06 -17.28 -8.36
N ILE A 225 -0.52 -16.23 -7.66
CA ILE A 225 -0.99 -16.37 -6.29
C ILE A 225 -2.29 -17.17 -6.21
N THR A 226 -2.44 -17.89 -5.09
CA THR A 226 -3.69 -18.57 -4.74
C THR A 226 -4.34 -17.87 -3.53
N PRO A 227 -5.61 -17.44 -3.63
CA PRO A 227 -6.46 -17.47 -4.83
C PRO A 227 -6.02 -16.47 -5.90
N ILE A 228 -6.31 -16.79 -7.16
CA ILE A 228 -6.12 -15.86 -8.30
C ILE A 228 -6.95 -14.60 -8.04
N ASN A 229 -6.35 -13.44 -8.24
CA ASN A 229 -6.95 -12.17 -7.90
C ASN A 229 -7.05 -11.23 -9.11
N ILE A 230 -8.20 -11.27 -9.79
CA ILE A 230 -8.47 -10.45 -10.97
C ILE A 230 -8.52 -8.95 -10.60
N ASN A 231 -9.08 -8.59 -9.44
CA ASN A 231 -9.12 -7.19 -9.01
C ASN A 231 -7.70 -6.61 -8.85
N LEU A 232 -6.80 -7.38 -8.24
CA LEU A 232 -5.39 -7.02 -8.16
C LEU A 232 -4.73 -6.93 -9.54
N ALA A 233 -5.05 -7.85 -10.46
CA ALA A 233 -4.54 -7.76 -11.83
C ALA A 233 -4.99 -6.45 -12.51
N MET A 234 -6.28 -6.11 -12.39
CA MET A 234 -6.87 -4.93 -13.03
C MET A 234 -6.29 -3.61 -12.51
N VAL A 235 -6.10 -3.46 -11.20
CA VAL A 235 -5.54 -2.21 -10.64
C VAL A 235 -4.08 -2.00 -11.06
N ASN A 236 -3.31 -3.08 -11.21
CA ASN A 236 -1.92 -3.00 -11.67
C ASN A 236 -1.82 -2.87 -13.20
N LEU A 237 -2.78 -3.41 -13.95
CA LEU A 237 -2.93 -3.15 -15.38
C LEU A 237 -3.24 -1.66 -15.61
N ALA A 238 -4.18 -1.09 -14.87
CA ALA A 238 -4.49 0.34 -14.95
C ALA A 238 -3.27 1.21 -14.63
N LEU A 239 -2.47 0.83 -13.62
CA LEU A 239 -1.20 1.50 -13.31
C LEU A 239 -0.24 1.45 -14.51
N ALA A 240 0.00 0.26 -15.08
CA ALA A 240 0.86 0.10 -16.24
C ALA A 240 0.37 0.91 -17.45
N SER A 241 -0.93 0.86 -17.75
CA SER A 241 -1.55 1.63 -18.84
C SER A 241 -1.41 3.14 -18.64
N SER A 242 -1.61 3.63 -17.41
CA SER A 242 -1.43 5.06 -17.10
C SER A 242 0.03 5.50 -17.31
N ALA A 243 1.00 4.65 -16.95
CA ALA A 243 2.42 4.93 -17.16
C ALA A 243 2.80 4.94 -18.65
N VAL A 244 2.29 3.99 -19.44
CA VAL A 244 2.47 3.99 -20.91
C VAL A 244 1.90 5.25 -21.51
N TYR A 245 0.70 5.66 -21.12
CA TYR A 245 0.09 6.91 -21.61
C TYR A 245 1.01 8.12 -21.35
N MET A 246 1.55 8.24 -20.14
CA MET A 246 2.46 9.33 -19.78
C MET A 246 3.78 9.30 -20.58
N LEU A 247 4.33 8.11 -20.83
CA LEU A 247 5.52 7.93 -21.67
C LEU A 247 5.25 8.33 -23.12
N VAL A 248 4.11 7.91 -23.69
CA VAL A 248 3.71 8.28 -25.05
C VAL A 248 3.56 9.79 -25.18
N ARG A 249 2.88 10.45 -24.23
CA ARG A 249 2.78 11.92 -24.24
C ARG A 249 4.14 12.61 -24.21
N LYS A 250 5.06 12.11 -23.37
CA LYS A 250 6.41 12.66 -23.25
C LYS A 250 7.21 12.47 -24.53
N TYR A 251 7.12 11.30 -25.17
CA TYR A 251 7.77 11.02 -26.44
C TYR A 251 7.23 11.88 -27.59
N VAL A 252 5.92 12.10 -27.66
CA VAL A 252 5.30 12.99 -28.67
C VAL A 252 5.73 14.45 -28.45
N TYR A 253 5.86 14.89 -27.19
CA TYR A 253 6.32 16.23 -26.84
C TYR A 253 7.81 16.45 -27.12
N ASP A 254 8.65 15.46 -26.77
CA ASP A 254 10.10 15.53 -26.94
C ASP A 254 10.67 14.15 -27.35
N PRO A 255 10.78 13.88 -28.66
CA PRO A 255 11.23 12.56 -29.16
C PRO A 255 12.69 12.27 -28.84
N PHE A 256 13.49 13.31 -28.59
CA PHE A 256 14.90 13.26 -28.26
C PHE A 256 15.15 14.08 -27.00
N PRO A 257 14.88 13.51 -25.81
CA PRO A 257 15.14 14.20 -24.55
C PRO A 257 16.62 14.55 -24.48
N THR A 258 16.91 15.85 -24.44
CA THR A 258 18.25 16.36 -24.17
C THR A 258 18.66 15.96 -22.75
N SER A 259 19.96 15.80 -22.53
CA SER A 259 20.51 15.40 -21.23
C SER A 259 20.00 16.34 -20.13
N PRO A 260 19.81 15.86 -18.88
CA PRO A 260 19.33 16.70 -17.78
C PRO A 260 20.25 17.93 -17.61
N GLY A 261 19.77 19.11 -18.02
CA GLY A 261 20.53 20.37 -17.99
C GLY A 261 20.36 21.29 -19.20
N GLU A 262 19.87 20.81 -20.35
CA GLU A 262 19.55 21.66 -21.50
C GLU A 262 18.07 22.05 -21.48
N GLU A 263 17.77 23.21 -20.91
CA GLU A 263 16.46 23.86 -20.99
C GLU A 263 16.22 24.27 -22.45
N LYS A 264 15.18 23.72 -23.08
CA LYS A 264 14.72 24.21 -24.38
C LYS A 264 13.91 25.47 -24.10
N ASP A 265 14.38 26.62 -24.59
CA ASP A 265 13.62 27.87 -24.56
C ASP A 265 12.23 27.63 -25.18
N ASP A 266 11.18 27.74 -24.37
CA ASP A 266 9.79 27.63 -24.81
C ASP A 266 9.50 28.73 -25.85
N LYS A 267 9.06 28.34 -27.05
CA LYS A 267 8.49 29.23 -28.08
C LYS A 267 6.99 29.04 -28.16
#